data_AF-A0A920KRK8-F1
#
_entry.id   AF-A0A920KRK8-F1
#
_cell.length_a   1.000
_cell.length_b   1.000
_cell.length_c   1.000
_cell.angle_alpha   90.00
_cell.angle_beta   90.00
_cell.angle_gamma   90.00
#
_symmetry.space_group_name_H-M   'P 1'
#
loop_
_entity.id
_entity.type
_entity.pdbx_description
1 polymer ?
#
loop_
_entity_poly.entity_id
_entity_poly.type
_entity_poly.pdbx_seq_one_letter_code
_entity_poly.pdbx_strand_id
1 'polypeptide(L)'
;MFLSVSTTYSQAPQGFNYQAIVRDANGNIRSNQGVQFIFEIRNAAGDAVYTEAHTTITNKYGLADDIIIGQGSTADNFSNINWGTGTYFVNVKVDGVDMGTTQLLSVPYALYALSAGSGSGGEDGEDGVGIESTVDNKDGSFTLNYTDGTSFTTVDLRGATGADGKSAYEVWLDLGNTGTAADFLLTLTGPEGEKGEKGEKGDDAVITGGASSVVTDDLDTSRVLVSNIAGKIAVSGISSTELNSLDNVKSNVQTQIDGKQALNDNLTRVSAMNPTDGSIIVGDGIKFVTEEGATARTSLGLGTLSTQDANAVLINGGSITGIADISIFDGGTGASTAKQARLNLNVDSAGD
;
A
#
# COMPACT_ATOMS: atom_id res chain seq x y z
N MET A 1 -5.93 -65.76 1.21
CA MET A 1 -5.95 -64.30 1.01
C MET A 1 -4.70 -63.76 1.68
N PHE A 2 -3.70 -63.32 0.90
CA PHE A 2 -2.47 -62.73 1.48
C PHE A 2 -2.78 -61.30 1.90
N LEU A 3 -2.73 -61.04 3.20
CA LEU A 3 -2.89 -59.69 3.76
C LEU A 3 -1.50 -59.04 3.77
N SER A 4 -1.25 -58.08 2.87
CA SER A 4 -0.05 -57.25 2.93
C SER A 4 -0.30 -56.08 3.89
N VAL A 5 0.37 -56.11 5.05
CA VAL A 5 0.42 -54.96 5.95
C VAL A 5 1.46 -53.97 5.41
N SER A 6 1.00 -52.81 4.95
CA SER A 6 1.86 -51.70 4.52
C SER A 6 2.06 -50.74 5.68
N THR A 7 3.17 -50.86 6.41
CA THR A 7 3.56 -49.90 7.44
C THR A 7 3.95 -48.58 6.77
N THR A 8 3.08 -47.57 6.85
CA THR A 8 3.37 -46.22 6.34
C THR A 8 4.02 -45.40 7.45
N TYR A 9 5.34 -45.20 7.37
CA TYR A 9 6.01 -44.19 8.19
C TYR A 9 5.65 -42.81 7.63
N SER A 10 4.97 -41.97 8.41
CA SER A 10 4.88 -40.54 8.10
C SER A 10 6.28 -39.95 8.24
N GLN A 11 6.93 -39.65 7.11
CA GLN A 11 8.23 -39.00 7.11
C GLN A 11 8.03 -37.48 7.17
N ALA A 12 8.76 -36.81 8.06
CA ALA A 12 8.77 -35.35 8.13
C ALA A 12 9.25 -34.76 6.79
N PRO A 13 8.74 -33.58 6.37
CA PRO A 13 9.16 -32.94 5.12
C PRO A 13 10.69 -32.83 5.01
N GLN A 14 11.26 -33.32 3.91
CA GLN A 14 12.72 -33.40 3.69
C GLN A 14 13.25 -32.18 2.94
N GLY A 15 13.07 -30.99 3.52
CA GLY A 15 13.62 -29.76 2.96
C GLY A 15 13.08 -28.49 3.62
N PHE A 16 13.65 -27.35 3.23
CA PHE A 16 13.23 -26.04 3.71
C PHE A 16 13.25 -24.99 2.60
N ASN A 17 12.31 -24.05 2.66
CA ASN A 17 12.14 -23.02 1.64
C ASN A 17 13.31 -22.02 1.64
N TYR A 18 13.71 -21.57 0.45
CA TYR A 18 14.71 -20.53 0.25
C TYR A 18 14.21 -19.51 -0.77
N GLN A 19 14.43 -18.23 -0.49
CA GLN A 19 14.09 -17.13 -1.41
C GLN A 19 15.22 -16.11 -1.44
N ALA A 20 15.55 -15.61 -2.64
CA ALA A 20 16.60 -14.62 -2.80
C ALA A 20 16.34 -13.68 -3.99
N ILE A 21 16.81 -12.44 -3.87
CA ILE A 21 16.85 -11.48 -4.97
C ILE A 21 18.24 -11.52 -5.61
N VAL A 22 18.31 -11.85 -6.89
CA VAL A 22 19.57 -11.96 -7.63
C VAL A 22 19.92 -10.64 -8.30
N ARG A 23 21.18 -10.22 -8.14
CA ARG A 23 21.75 -9.00 -8.74
C ARG A 23 22.97 -9.32 -9.59
N ASP A 24 23.29 -8.44 -10.53
CA ASP A 24 24.53 -8.48 -11.31
C ASP A 24 25.71 -7.82 -10.54
N ALA A 25 26.90 -7.85 -11.12
CA ALA A 25 28.11 -7.27 -10.51
C ALA A 25 28.05 -5.74 -10.33
N ASN A 26 27.14 -5.06 -11.02
CA ASN A 26 26.91 -3.62 -10.90
C ASN A 26 25.79 -3.30 -9.88
N GLY A 27 25.21 -4.32 -9.24
CA GLY A 27 24.11 -4.19 -8.27
C GLY A 27 22.71 -4.08 -8.90
N ASN A 28 22.57 -4.19 -10.23
CA ASN A 28 21.27 -4.18 -10.88
C ASN A 28 20.54 -5.51 -10.66
N ILE A 29 19.20 -5.48 -10.62
CA ILE A 29 18.41 -6.72 -10.53
C ILE A 29 18.54 -7.55 -11.81
N ARG A 30 18.70 -8.87 -11.66
CA ARG A 30 18.66 -9.81 -12.78
C ARG A 30 17.23 -10.28 -12.97
N SER A 31 16.40 -9.48 -13.66
CA SER A 31 14.96 -9.75 -13.85
C SER A 31 14.69 -10.70 -15.02
N ASN A 32 13.79 -11.68 -14.85
CA ASN A 32 13.38 -12.61 -15.91
C ASN A 32 14.56 -13.34 -16.58
N GLN A 33 15.56 -13.74 -15.79
CA GLN A 33 16.76 -14.44 -16.27
C GLN A 33 16.89 -15.82 -15.63
N GLY A 34 17.38 -16.78 -16.41
CA GLY A 34 17.79 -18.08 -15.89
C GLY A 34 19.03 -17.93 -15.01
N VAL A 35 18.96 -18.49 -13.81
CA VAL A 35 20.03 -18.51 -12.81
C VAL A 35 20.15 -19.91 -12.22
N GLN A 36 21.38 -20.33 -11.95
CA GLN A 36 21.66 -21.57 -11.24
C GLN A 36 22.09 -21.27 -9.80
N PHE A 37 21.39 -21.85 -8.84
CA PHE A 37 21.80 -21.91 -7.45
C PHE A 37 22.48 -23.25 -7.18
N ILE A 38 23.59 -23.22 -6.46
CA ILE A 38 24.20 -24.40 -5.86
C ILE A 38 24.22 -24.18 -4.36
N PHE A 39 23.66 -25.13 -3.62
CA PHE A 39 23.64 -25.11 -2.16
C PHE A 39 24.56 -26.21 -1.64
N GLU A 40 25.37 -25.88 -0.64
CA GLU A 40 26.18 -26.85 0.08
C GLU A 40 25.85 -26.76 1.57
N ILE A 41 25.43 -27.88 2.16
CA ILE A 41 25.35 -28.01 3.62
C ILE A 41 26.74 -28.41 4.10
N ARG A 42 27.32 -27.61 5.01
CA ARG A 42 28.66 -27.81 5.54
C ARG A 42 28.64 -28.09 7.03
N ASN A 43 29.55 -28.94 7.49
CA ASN A 43 29.78 -29.20 8.90
C ASN A 43 30.58 -28.05 9.57
N ALA A 44 30.82 -28.14 10.88
CA ALA A 44 31.60 -27.15 11.62
C ALA A 44 33.10 -27.07 11.20
N ALA A 45 33.63 -28.09 10.54
CA ALA A 45 34.97 -28.10 9.97
C ALA A 45 35.04 -27.44 8.57
N GLY A 46 33.89 -27.14 7.97
CA GLY A 46 33.76 -26.50 6.66
C GLY A 46 33.61 -27.47 5.48
N ASP A 47 33.57 -28.79 5.73
CA ASP A 47 33.38 -29.81 4.70
C ASP A 47 31.92 -29.87 4.24
N ALA A 48 31.70 -29.98 2.93
CA ALA A 48 30.37 -30.20 2.37
C ALA A 48 29.91 -31.63 2.64
N VAL A 49 28.81 -31.76 3.37
CA VAL A 49 28.16 -33.04 3.67
C VAL A 49 26.97 -33.33 2.75
N TYR A 50 26.50 -32.32 2.03
CA TYR A 50 25.45 -32.41 1.02
C TYR A 50 25.57 -31.25 0.04
N THR A 51 25.43 -31.54 -1.25
CA THR A 51 25.45 -30.53 -2.32
C THR A 51 24.28 -30.73 -3.26
N GLU A 52 23.57 -29.65 -3.64
CA GLU A 52 22.52 -29.72 -4.66
C GLU A 52 22.51 -28.50 -5.57
N ALA A 53 21.87 -28.63 -6.74
CA ALA A 53 21.69 -27.56 -7.69
C ALA A 53 20.21 -27.32 -8.04
N HIS A 54 19.84 -26.05 -8.17
CA HIS A 54 18.54 -25.60 -8.71
C HIS A 54 18.77 -24.66 -9.88
N THR A 55 18.03 -24.86 -10.97
CA THR A 55 17.97 -23.89 -12.07
C THR A 55 16.58 -23.29 -12.08
N THR A 56 16.47 -21.98 -11.96
CA THR A 56 15.19 -21.26 -11.94
C THR A 56 15.26 -19.98 -12.76
N ILE A 57 14.11 -19.38 -13.07
CA ILE A 57 13.99 -18.09 -13.74
C ILE A 57 13.52 -17.07 -12.71
N THR A 58 14.28 -16.00 -12.50
CA THR A 58 13.88 -14.92 -11.58
C THR A 58 12.66 -14.18 -12.10
N ASN A 59 11.84 -13.59 -11.23
CA ASN A 59 10.72 -12.75 -11.65
C ASN A 59 11.16 -11.31 -12.04
N LYS A 60 10.21 -10.43 -12.37
CA LYS A 60 10.49 -9.03 -12.77
C LYS A 60 11.25 -8.19 -11.72
N TYR A 61 11.30 -8.64 -10.47
CA TYR A 61 12.03 -7.99 -9.37
C TYR A 61 13.38 -8.68 -9.07
N GLY A 62 13.75 -9.70 -9.85
CA GLY A 62 14.95 -10.51 -9.60
C GLY A 62 14.79 -11.57 -8.51
N LEU A 63 13.56 -11.80 -8.01
CA LEU A 63 13.30 -12.78 -6.96
C LEU A 63 13.24 -14.20 -7.54
N ALA A 64 13.94 -15.12 -6.90
CA ALA A 64 13.79 -16.57 -7.04
C ALA A 64 13.00 -17.08 -5.83
N ASP A 65 11.76 -17.52 -6.05
CA ASP A 65 10.76 -17.86 -5.03
C ASP A 65 10.39 -19.35 -4.96
N ASP A 66 10.77 -20.15 -5.96
CA ASP A 66 10.46 -21.57 -6.10
C ASP A 66 11.69 -22.47 -5.82
N ILE A 67 12.35 -22.25 -4.66
CA ILE A 67 13.50 -23.05 -4.24
C ILE A 67 13.20 -23.70 -2.88
N ILE A 68 13.33 -25.03 -2.83
CA ILE A 68 13.26 -25.83 -1.62
C ILE A 68 14.58 -26.60 -1.49
N ILE A 69 15.40 -26.20 -0.51
CA ILE A 69 16.68 -26.86 -0.23
C ILE A 69 16.40 -28.26 0.31
N GLY A 70 17.02 -29.28 -0.26
CA GLY A 70 16.76 -30.70 -0.04
C GLY A 70 15.91 -31.37 -1.13
N GLN A 71 15.44 -30.60 -2.13
CA GLN A 71 14.68 -31.10 -3.29
C GLN A 71 15.35 -30.73 -4.63
N GLY A 72 16.61 -30.31 -4.59
CA GLY A 72 17.39 -29.98 -5.77
C GLY A 72 17.95 -31.20 -6.50
N SER A 73 18.59 -30.95 -7.64
CA SER A 73 19.34 -31.98 -8.34
C SER A 73 20.63 -32.26 -7.56
N THR A 74 20.79 -33.49 -7.07
CA THR A 74 21.92 -33.90 -6.24
C THR A 74 22.32 -35.35 -6.53
N ALA A 75 23.57 -35.69 -6.24
CA ALA A 75 24.04 -37.08 -6.13
C ALA A 75 24.02 -37.60 -4.68
N ASP A 76 23.83 -36.70 -3.71
CA ASP A 76 23.78 -37.00 -2.29
C ASP A 76 22.35 -37.34 -1.84
N ASN A 77 22.20 -37.81 -0.59
CA ASN A 77 20.90 -38.05 0.01
C ASN A 77 20.70 -37.15 1.22
N PHE A 78 19.73 -36.23 1.13
CA PHE A 78 19.43 -35.24 2.17
C PHE A 78 19.05 -35.89 3.51
N SER A 79 18.43 -37.09 3.48
CA SER A 79 18.07 -37.85 4.68
C SER A 79 19.27 -38.38 5.46
N ASN A 80 20.45 -38.47 4.85
CA ASN A 80 21.66 -38.95 5.52
C ASN A 80 22.30 -37.89 6.42
N ILE A 81 21.87 -36.63 6.33
CA ILE A 81 22.38 -35.54 7.16
C ILE A 81 21.82 -35.71 8.58
N ASN A 82 22.71 -35.88 9.56
CA ASN A 82 22.32 -36.00 10.96
C ASN A 82 22.05 -34.62 11.57
N TRP A 83 20.87 -34.08 11.34
CA TRP A 83 20.43 -32.77 11.85
C TRP A 83 20.36 -32.68 13.39
N GLY A 84 20.34 -33.81 14.10
CA GLY A 84 20.18 -33.85 15.56
C GLY A 84 21.48 -33.60 16.33
N THR A 85 22.64 -33.74 15.69
CA THR A 85 23.94 -33.56 16.33
C THR A 85 24.87 -32.73 15.46
N GLY A 86 25.35 -31.60 15.99
CA GLY A 86 26.34 -30.78 15.32
C GLY A 86 25.81 -29.42 14.86
N THR A 87 26.74 -28.56 14.43
CA THR A 87 26.43 -27.25 13.84
C THR A 87 26.62 -27.33 12.33
N TYR A 88 25.59 -26.90 11.59
CA TYR A 88 25.59 -26.91 10.14
C TYR A 88 25.50 -25.49 9.57
N PHE A 89 26.03 -25.33 8.37
CA PHE A 89 26.04 -24.07 7.63
C PHE A 89 25.54 -24.29 6.21
N VAL A 90 24.86 -23.31 5.62
CA VAL A 90 24.54 -23.28 4.17
C VAL A 90 25.52 -22.35 3.49
N ASN A 91 26.26 -22.86 2.53
CA ASN A 91 26.93 -22.05 1.51
C ASN A 91 26.03 -21.95 0.28
N VAL A 92 25.96 -20.76 -0.31
CA VAL A 92 25.15 -20.48 -1.49
C VAL A 92 26.06 -20.00 -2.61
N LYS A 93 25.93 -20.60 -3.80
CA LYS A 93 26.59 -20.10 -5.02
C LYS A 93 25.55 -19.80 -6.07
N VAL A 94 25.73 -18.71 -6.81
CA VAL A 94 24.85 -18.29 -7.91
C VAL A 94 25.68 -18.18 -9.19
N ASP A 95 25.31 -18.94 -10.23
CA ASP A 95 26.04 -19.05 -11.50
C ASP A 95 27.55 -19.30 -11.30
N GLY A 96 27.90 -20.11 -10.29
CA GLY A 96 29.28 -20.45 -9.93
C GLY A 96 30.00 -19.44 -9.02
N VAL A 97 29.39 -18.30 -8.69
CA VAL A 97 29.95 -17.29 -7.78
C VAL A 97 29.51 -17.57 -6.34
N ASP A 98 30.43 -17.61 -5.39
CA ASP A 98 30.16 -17.82 -3.96
C ASP A 98 29.53 -16.58 -3.31
N MET A 99 28.31 -16.73 -2.78
CA MET A 99 27.54 -15.69 -2.09
C MET A 99 27.73 -15.71 -0.57
N GLY A 100 28.53 -16.63 -0.05
CA GLY A 100 28.88 -16.76 1.36
C GLY A 100 28.23 -17.93 2.07
N THR A 101 28.70 -18.14 3.29
CA THR A 101 28.29 -19.24 4.18
C THR A 101 27.60 -18.68 5.41
N THR A 102 26.41 -19.17 5.74
CA THR A 102 25.63 -18.76 6.91
C THR A 102 25.29 -19.96 7.79
N GLN A 103 25.27 -19.78 9.10
CA GLN A 103 24.92 -20.87 10.02
C GLN A 103 23.43 -21.17 9.94
N LEU A 104 23.07 -22.45 9.85
CA LEU A 104 21.70 -22.89 10.06
C LEU A 104 21.40 -22.92 11.55
N LEU A 105 20.40 -22.14 11.94
CA LEU A 105 19.86 -22.15 13.30
C LEU A 105 18.60 -23.01 13.34
N SER A 106 18.49 -23.86 14.34
CA SER A 106 17.30 -24.67 14.55
C SER A 106 16.08 -23.78 14.82
N VAL A 107 14.99 -24.01 14.09
CA VAL A 107 13.70 -23.38 14.40
C VAL A 107 13.07 -24.04 15.64
N PRO A 108 12.24 -23.34 16.44
CA PRO A 108 11.65 -23.89 17.67
C PRO A 108 10.93 -25.24 17.51
N TYR A 109 10.36 -25.52 16.33
CA TYR A 109 9.70 -26.79 16.03
C TYR A 109 10.68 -27.95 15.79
N ALA A 110 11.92 -27.68 15.37
CA ALA A 110 12.95 -28.69 15.19
C ALA A 110 13.48 -29.23 16.54
N LEU A 111 13.41 -28.43 17.61
CA LEU A 111 13.84 -28.85 18.95
C LEU A 111 12.83 -29.84 19.60
N TYR A 112 11.54 -29.75 19.24
CA TYR A 112 10.50 -30.66 19.72
C TYR A 112 10.52 -32.03 19.03
N ALA A 113 11.05 -32.13 17.80
CA ALA A 113 11.17 -33.40 17.08
C ALA A 113 12.32 -34.29 17.59
N LEU A 114 13.30 -33.74 18.33
CA LEU A 114 14.42 -34.50 18.90
C LEU A 114 14.02 -35.29 20.17
N SER A 115 13.03 -34.81 20.93
CA SER A 115 12.53 -35.50 22.13
C SER A 115 11.44 -36.54 21.85
N ALA A 116 10.83 -36.55 20.67
CA ALA A 116 9.76 -37.50 20.32
C ALA A 116 10.27 -38.75 19.57
N GLY A 117 11.48 -38.72 19.00
CA GLY A 117 12.03 -39.81 18.17
C GLY A 117 12.91 -40.83 18.90
N SER A 118 13.05 -40.75 20.23
CA SER A 118 14.01 -41.56 21.01
C SER A 118 13.37 -42.45 22.10
N GLY A 119 12.11 -42.86 21.91
CA GLY A 119 11.53 -43.97 22.69
C GLY A 119 11.59 -45.26 21.87
N SER A 120 12.48 -46.20 22.21
CA SER A 120 12.33 -47.58 21.72
C SER A 120 11.07 -48.17 22.35
N GLY A 121 10.02 -48.40 21.56
CA GLY A 121 8.85 -49.15 22.02
C GLY A 121 9.27 -50.52 22.53
N GLY A 122 8.74 -50.94 23.68
CA GLY A 122 8.85 -52.33 24.14
C GLY A 122 8.08 -53.27 23.20
N GLU A 123 8.39 -54.56 23.26
CA GLU A 123 7.67 -55.60 22.50
C GLU A 123 6.19 -55.60 22.90
N ASP A 124 5.29 -55.59 21.91
CA ASP A 124 3.84 -55.67 22.13
C ASP A 124 3.46 -57.05 22.72
N GLY A 125 2.48 -57.09 23.62
CA GLY A 125 1.95 -58.34 24.17
C GLY A 125 1.16 -59.16 23.13
N GLU A 126 1.03 -60.47 23.34
CA GLU A 126 0.32 -61.37 22.41
C GLU A 126 -1.12 -60.91 22.14
N ASP A 127 -1.51 -60.90 20.86
CA ASP A 127 -2.85 -60.52 20.41
C ASP A 127 -3.93 -61.45 20.99
N GLY A 128 -5.07 -60.87 21.38
CA GLY A 128 -6.21 -61.61 21.92
C GLY A 128 -6.99 -62.43 20.86
N VAL A 129 -7.72 -63.46 21.30
CA VAL A 129 -8.63 -64.23 20.43
C VAL A 129 -9.84 -63.37 20.05
N GLY A 130 -9.98 -63.06 18.76
CA GLY A 130 -11.09 -62.29 18.20
C GLY A 130 -12.26 -63.16 17.73
N ILE A 131 -13.33 -62.52 17.27
CA ILE A 131 -14.42 -63.21 16.57
C ILE A 131 -14.06 -63.28 15.09
N GLU A 132 -13.90 -64.49 14.56
CA GLU A 132 -13.58 -64.74 13.15
C GLU A 132 -14.82 -64.59 12.27
N SER A 133 -15.96 -65.10 12.71
CA SER A 133 -17.22 -64.99 11.97
C SER A 133 -18.43 -65.16 12.87
N THR A 134 -19.57 -64.70 12.36
CA THR A 134 -20.87 -64.88 13.01
C THR A 134 -21.85 -65.53 12.06
N VAL A 135 -22.68 -66.44 12.56
CA VAL A 135 -23.70 -67.14 11.78
C VAL A 135 -25.06 -67.00 12.47
N ASP A 136 -26.05 -66.50 11.73
CA ASP A 136 -27.46 -66.67 12.08
C ASP A 136 -27.91 -68.05 11.59
N ASN A 137 -28.29 -68.91 12.55
CA ASN A 137 -28.65 -70.29 12.28
C ASN A 137 -30.09 -70.42 11.73
N LYS A 138 -30.85 -69.32 11.66
CA LYS A 138 -32.25 -69.24 11.18
C LYS A 138 -33.26 -70.08 11.98
N ASP A 139 -32.84 -70.58 13.13
CA ASP A 139 -33.67 -71.29 14.10
C ASP A 139 -33.84 -70.49 15.40
N GLY A 140 -33.48 -69.20 15.38
CA GLY A 140 -33.56 -68.32 16.54
C GLY A 140 -32.31 -68.31 17.42
N SER A 141 -31.32 -69.15 17.13
CA SER A 141 -29.99 -69.10 17.73
C SER A 141 -28.95 -68.39 16.85
N PHE A 142 -27.88 -67.90 17.47
CA PHE A 142 -26.77 -67.21 16.82
C PHE A 142 -25.44 -67.81 17.25
N THR A 143 -24.51 -68.04 16.32
CA THR A 143 -23.20 -68.64 16.59
C THR A 143 -22.07 -67.65 16.36
N LEU A 144 -21.15 -67.55 17.31
CA LEU A 144 -19.87 -66.83 17.23
C LEU A 144 -18.74 -67.86 17.04
N ASN A 145 -17.99 -67.78 15.95
CA ASN A 145 -16.76 -68.56 15.75
C ASN A 145 -15.56 -67.68 16.07
N TYR A 146 -14.69 -68.14 16.96
CA TYR A 146 -13.51 -67.40 17.40
C TYR A 146 -12.29 -67.73 16.55
N THR A 147 -11.32 -66.83 16.50
CA THR A 147 -10.09 -66.99 15.70
C THR A 147 -9.18 -68.13 16.19
N ASP A 148 -9.45 -68.72 17.35
CA ASP A 148 -8.75 -69.90 17.88
C ASP A 148 -9.42 -71.24 17.49
N GLY A 149 -10.50 -71.17 16.70
CA GLY A 149 -11.26 -72.34 16.23
C GLY A 149 -12.33 -72.85 17.20
N THR A 150 -12.50 -72.23 18.36
CA THR A 150 -13.64 -72.52 19.25
C THR A 150 -14.89 -71.75 18.80
N SER A 151 -16.07 -72.16 19.27
CA SER A 151 -17.33 -71.46 18.96
C SER A 151 -18.29 -71.44 20.15
N PHE A 152 -19.19 -70.46 20.15
CA PHE A 152 -20.28 -70.30 21.11
C PHE A 152 -21.59 -70.04 20.38
N THR A 153 -22.61 -70.87 20.64
CA THR A 153 -23.97 -70.71 20.09
C THR A 153 -24.94 -70.33 21.21
N THR A 154 -25.75 -69.29 20.99
CA THR A 154 -26.77 -68.86 21.95
C THR A 154 -27.91 -69.87 22.04
N VAL A 155 -28.74 -69.76 23.09
CA VAL A 155 -30.06 -70.41 23.13
C VAL A 155 -30.99 -69.81 22.05
N ASP A 156 -32.15 -70.44 21.79
CA ASP A 156 -33.21 -69.83 20.95
C ASP A 156 -33.72 -68.55 21.64
N LEU A 157 -33.49 -67.41 21.00
CA LEU A 157 -33.85 -66.09 21.51
C LEU A 157 -35.22 -65.62 21.02
N ARG A 158 -35.96 -66.42 20.25
CA ARG A 158 -37.29 -66.03 19.76
C ARG A 158 -38.32 -66.11 20.87
N GLY A 159 -39.11 -65.04 21.04
CA GLY A 159 -40.33 -65.08 21.84
C GLY A 159 -41.45 -65.85 21.14
N ALA A 160 -42.45 -66.31 21.89
CA ALA A 160 -43.67 -66.86 21.29
C ALA A 160 -44.30 -65.82 20.35
N THR A 161 -44.65 -66.21 19.12
CA THR A 161 -45.37 -65.34 18.19
C THR A 161 -46.67 -64.87 18.84
N GLY A 162 -46.83 -63.56 19.01
CA GLY A 162 -48.07 -62.98 19.51
C GLY A 162 -49.23 -63.31 18.58
N ALA A 163 -50.43 -63.53 19.12
CA ALA A 163 -51.63 -63.64 18.30
C ALA A 163 -51.83 -62.34 17.51
N ASP A 164 -52.26 -62.46 16.25
CA ASP A 164 -52.56 -61.29 15.42
C ASP A 164 -53.61 -60.40 16.12
N GLY A 165 -53.34 -59.10 16.19
CA GLY A 165 -54.28 -58.12 16.75
C GLY A 165 -55.49 -57.92 15.84
N LYS A 166 -56.63 -57.50 16.41
CA LYS A 166 -57.80 -57.07 15.63
C LYS A 166 -57.41 -55.95 14.65
N SER A 167 -57.90 -56.03 13.42
CA SER A 167 -57.73 -54.97 12.43
C SER A 167 -58.43 -53.67 12.86
N ALA A 168 -57.96 -52.53 12.34
CA ALA A 168 -58.56 -51.23 12.65
C ALA A 168 -60.07 -51.16 12.29
N TYR A 169 -60.49 -51.89 11.26
CA TYR A 169 -61.89 -52.01 10.88
C TYR A 169 -62.71 -52.83 11.89
N GLU A 170 -62.16 -53.90 12.44
CA GLU A 170 -62.82 -54.69 13.49
C GLU A 170 -62.95 -53.91 14.80
N VAL A 171 -61.94 -53.12 15.17
CA VAL A 171 -62.02 -52.19 16.32
C VAL A 171 -63.07 -51.10 16.07
N TRP A 172 -63.15 -50.58 14.84
CA TRP A 172 -64.15 -49.60 14.44
C TRP A 172 -65.58 -50.14 14.56
N LEU A 173 -65.82 -51.41 14.19
CA LEU A 173 -67.10 -52.10 14.39
C LEU A 173 -67.41 -52.32 15.88
N ASP A 174 -66.43 -52.73 16.69
CA ASP A 174 -66.59 -52.95 18.14
C ASP A 174 -67.00 -51.67 18.90
N LEU A 175 -66.66 -50.49 18.37
CA LEU A 175 -67.06 -49.18 18.91
C LEU A 175 -68.51 -48.80 18.56
N GLY A 176 -69.28 -49.72 17.97
CA GLY A 176 -70.70 -49.54 17.65
C GLY A 176 -70.97 -48.90 16.29
N ASN A 177 -69.95 -48.75 15.44
CA ASN A 177 -70.13 -48.28 14.06
C ASN A 177 -70.65 -49.42 13.18
N THR A 178 -71.45 -49.07 12.16
CA THR A 178 -71.95 -50.01 11.16
C THR A 178 -71.60 -49.51 9.76
N GLY A 179 -71.12 -50.39 8.90
CA GLY A 179 -70.77 -50.04 7.51
C GLY A 179 -69.84 -51.09 6.92
N THR A 180 -69.44 -50.89 5.67
CA THR A 180 -68.43 -51.70 4.98
C THR A 180 -67.02 -51.17 5.24
N ALA A 181 -65.99 -51.95 4.87
CA ALA A 181 -64.61 -51.48 4.95
C ALA A 181 -64.35 -50.22 4.09
N ALA A 182 -65.13 -50.01 3.03
CA ALA A 182 -65.06 -48.79 2.21
C ALA A 182 -65.60 -47.56 2.95
N ASP A 183 -66.67 -47.74 3.73
CA ASP A 183 -67.24 -46.66 4.55
C ASP A 183 -66.26 -46.27 5.67
N PHE A 184 -65.57 -47.24 6.27
CA PHE A 184 -64.50 -46.98 7.24
C PHE A 184 -63.36 -46.17 6.65
N LEU A 185 -62.88 -46.50 5.44
CA LEU A 185 -61.82 -45.75 4.77
C LEU A 185 -62.21 -44.30 4.50
N LEU A 186 -63.48 -44.03 4.19
CA LEU A 186 -63.97 -42.67 3.98
C LEU A 186 -63.96 -41.83 5.26
N THR A 187 -64.03 -42.45 6.45
CA THR A 187 -63.90 -41.73 7.74
C THR A 187 -62.47 -41.30 8.06
N LEU A 188 -61.47 -41.88 7.40
CA LEU A 188 -60.04 -41.63 7.68
C LEU A 188 -59.42 -40.56 6.77
N THR A 189 -60.13 -40.13 5.71
CA THR A 189 -59.67 -39.13 4.76
C THR A 189 -60.36 -37.78 5.02
N GLY A 190 -59.60 -36.79 5.52
CA GLY A 190 -60.06 -35.40 5.62
C GLY A 190 -60.14 -34.69 4.26
N PRO A 191 -60.83 -33.55 4.16
CA PRO A 191 -60.85 -32.74 2.94
C PRO A 191 -59.45 -32.24 2.57
N GLU A 192 -59.19 -32.06 1.27
CA GLU A 192 -57.94 -31.48 0.74
C GLU A 192 -57.68 -30.10 1.36
N GLY A 193 -56.46 -29.85 1.85
CA GLY A 193 -56.11 -28.60 2.53
C GLY A 193 -56.07 -27.40 1.57
N GLU A 194 -56.47 -26.22 2.05
CA GLU A 194 -56.39 -24.99 1.25
C GLU A 194 -54.94 -24.65 0.88
N LYS A 195 -54.76 -24.16 -0.35
CA LYS A 195 -53.46 -23.75 -0.88
C LYS A 195 -52.88 -22.61 -0.02
N GLY A 196 -51.65 -22.78 0.46
CA GLY A 196 -50.97 -21.79 1.29
C GLY A 196 -50.85 -20.40 0.63
N GLU A 197 -50.96 -19.36 1.46
CA GLU A 197 -50.82 -17.96 1.02
C GLU A 197 -49.43 -17.67 0.46
N LYS A 198 -49.36 -16.74 -0.49
CA LYS A 198 -48.10 -16.26 -1.08
C LYS A 198 -47.29 -15.53 0.00
N GLY A 199 -46.00 -15.86 0.13
CA GLY A 199 -45.11 -15.20 1.10
C GLY A 199 -45.01 -13.69 0.92
N GLU A 200 -44.82 -12.98 2.04
CA GLU A 200 -44.69 -11.52 2.10
C GLU A 200 -43.48 -11.03 1.28
N LYS A 201 -43.59 -9.80 0.74
CA LYS A 201 -42.48 -9.14 0.05
C LYS A 201 -41.34 -8.89 1.06
N GLY A 202 -40.11 -9.20 0.68
CA GLY A 202 -38.94 -8.92 1.52
C GLY A 202 -38.73 -7.43 1.77
N ASP A 203 -38.12 -7.11 2.92
CA ASP A 203 -37.87 -5.74 3.38
C ASP A 203 -37.03 -4.93 2.38
N ASP A 204 -37.35 -3.64 2.25
CA ASP A 204 -36.58 -2.71 1.41
C ASP A 204 -35.16 -2.53 1.97
N ALA A 205 -34.18 -2.35 1.07
CA ALA A 205 -32.77 -2.23 1.46
C ALA A 205 -32.48 -0.95 2.26
N VAL A 206 -31.85 -1.08 3.42
CA VAL A 206 -31.41 0.07 4.23
C VAL A 206 -30.11 0.64 3.66
N ILE A 207 -30.21 1.76 2.92
CA ILE A 207 -29.06 2.49 2.38
C ILE A 207 -28.50 3.43 3.45
N THR A 208 -27.23 3.23 3.83
CA THR A 208 -26.55 4.02 4.87
C THR A 208 -25.39 4.85 4.29
N GLY A 209 -24.77 5.69 5.12
CA GLY A 209 -23.61 6.51 4.72
C GLY A 209 -23.93 7.55 3.64
N GLY A 210 -22.93 7.99 2.88
CA GLY A 210 -23.09 9.01 1.83
C GLY A 210 -23.96 8.59 0.65
N ALA A 211 -24.25 7.30 0.48
CA ALA A 211 -25.21 6.83 -0.50
C ALA A 211 -26.64 7.30 -0.19
N SER A 212 -26.99 7.50 1.10
CA SER A 212 -28.35 7.91 1.45
C SER A 212 -28.71 9.31 0.94
N SER A 213 -27.72 10.20 0.74
CA SER A 213 -27.96 11.55 0.20
C SER A 213 -28.23 11.59 -1.31
N VAL A 214 -27.98 10.49 -2.04
CA VAL A 214 -28.29 10.38 -3.48
C VAL A 214 -29.72 9.86 -3.70
N VAL A 215 -30.31 9.25 -2.67
CA VAL A 215 -31.59 8.52 -2.78
C VAL A 215 -32.76 9.40 -2.33
N THR A 216 -32.50 10.52 -1.64
CA THR A 216 -33.56 11.38 -1.07
C THR A 216 -33.88 12.59 -1.94
N ASP A 217 -32.87 13.29 -2.47
CA ASP A 217 -33.04 14.52 -3.25
C ASP A 217 -31.99 14.62 -4.37
N ASP A 218 -32.36 15.30 -5.46
CA ASP A 218 -31.42 15.67 -6.52
C ASP A 218 -30.45 16.76 -6.03
N LEU A 219 -29.20 16.68 -6.46
CA LEU A 219 -28.20 17.71 -6.20
C LEU A 219 -28.37 18.86 -7.19
N ASP A 220 -28.14 20.10 -6.73
CA ASP A 220 -28.13 21.28 -7.60
C ASP A 220 -27.16 21.09 -8.79
N THR A 221 -27.60 21.48 -10.00
CA THR A 221 -26.81 21.32 -11.21
C THR A 221 -25.51 22.13 -11.18
N SER A 222 -24.45 21.58 -11.78
CA SER A 222 -23.16 22.26 -11.98
C SER A 222 -22.46 22.72 -10.68
N ARG A 223 -22.46 21.87 -9.65
CA ARG A 223 -21.85 22.11 -8.34
C ARG A 223 -20.78 21.07 -8.02
N VAL A 224 -19.76 21.46 -7.23
CA VAL A 224 -18.81 20.49 -6.65
C VAL A 224 -19.46 19.73 -5.52
N LEU A 225 -19.20 18.43 -5.47
CA LEU A 225 -19.62 17.55 -4.39
C LEU A 225 -18.54 17.47 -3.32
N VAL A 226 -18.94 17.61 -2.05
CA VAL A 226 -18.08 17.44 -0.88
C VAL A 226 -18.70 16.42 0.07
N SER A 227 -17.87 15.80 0.91
CA SER A 227 -18.38 15.09 2.08
C SER A 227 -18.57 16.08 3.21
N ASN A 228 -19.76 16.11 3.82
CA ASN A 228 -20.00 16.93 5.00
C ASN A 228 -19.53 16.24 6.28
N ILE A 229 -19.64 16.93 7.42
CA ILE A 229 -19.23 16.40 8.73
C ILE A 229 -19.98 15.12 9.14
N ALA A 230 -21.15 14.86 8.55
CA ALA A 230 -21.96 13.67 8.77
C ALA A 230 -21.60 12.52 7.79
N GLY A 231 -20.56 12.68 6.98
CA GLY A 231 -20.14 11.70 5.98
C GLY A 231 -21.13 11.56 4.80
N LYS A 232 -21.97 12.57 4.57
CA LYS A 232 -22.93 12.61 3.46
C LYS A 232 -22.41 13.45 2.31
N ILE A 233 -22.89 13.17 1.10
CA ILE A 233 -22.63 14.00 -0.06
C ILE A 233 -23.39 15.32 0.13
N ALA A 234 -22.72 16.44 -0.08
CA ALA A 234 -23.28 17.78 0.02
C ALA A 234 -22.74 18.67 -1.10
N VAL A 235 -23.43 19.78 -1.34
CA VAL A 235 -23.02 20.83 -2.27
C VAL A 235 -21.93 21.68 -1.61
N SER A 236 -20.80 21.83 -2.30
CA SER A 236 -19.73 22.74 -1.87
C SER A 236 -20.20 24.20 -1.86
N GLY A 237 -19.65 24.99 -0.94
CA GLY A 237 -19.78 26.46 -0.98
C GLY A 237 -19.12 27.09 -2.22
N ILE A 238 -18.23 26.35 -2.90
CA ILE A 238 -17.55 26.80 -4.13
C ILE A 238 -18.56 26.88 -5.27
N SER A 239 -18.62 28.04 -5.92
CA SER A 239 -19.49 28.34 -7.06
C SER A 239 -18.99 27.79 -8.39
N SER A 240 -19.90 27.65 -9.36
CA SER A 240 -19.54 27.35 -10.75
C SER A 240 -18.65 28.42 -11.36
N THR A 241 -18.78 29.68 -10.95
CA THR A 241 -17.89 30.78 -11.36
C THR A 241 -16.45 30.57 -10.85
N GLU A 242 -16.30 30.16 -9.59
CA GLU A 242 -14.97 29.83 -9.03
C GLU A 242 -14.38 28.59 -9.71
N LEU A 243 -15.18 27.58 -10.03
CA LEU A 243 -14.71 26.41 -10.79
C LEU A 243 -14.32 26.75 -12.23
N ASN A 244 -15.05 27.64 -12.89
CA ASN A 244 -14.69 28.13 -14.22
C ASN A 244 -13.33 28.84 -14.22
N SER A 245 -12.85 29.31 -13.05
CA SER A 245 -11.49 29.84 -12.93
C SER A 245 -10.41 28.75 -13.03
N LEU A 246 -10.78 27.48 -12.84
CA LEU A 246 -9.93 26.31 -13.07
C LEU A 246 -10.12 25.71 -14.46
N ASP A 247 -11.04 26.24 -15.26
CA ASP A 247 -11.25 25.76 -16.63
C ASP A 247 -9.99 25.97 -17.46
N ASN A 248 -9.67 25.00 -18.33
CA ASN A 248 -8.46 24.97 -19.15
C ASN A 248 -7.11 24.99 -18.39
N VAL A 249 -7.10 24.76 -17.07
CA VAL A 249 -5.86 24.54 -16.31
C VAL A 249 -5.25 23.18 -16.72
N LYS A 250 -4.18 23.22 -17.53
CA LYS A 250 -3.53 22.02 -18.10
C LYS A 250 -2.44 21.37 -17.23
N SER A 251 -2.11 21.95 -16.09
CA SER A 251 -1.04 21.50 -15.19
C SER A 251 -1.35 21.93 -13.75
N ASN A 252 -0.51 21.52 -12.79
CA ASN A 252 -0.68 21.94 -11.40
C ASN A 252 -0.76 23.48 -11.31
N VAL A 253 -1.76 24.01 -10.59
CA VAL A 253 -2.00 25.46 -10.45
C VAL A 253 -0.78 26.18 -9.90
N GLN A 254 -0.03 25.55 -8.98
CA GLN A 254 1.22 26.11 -8.45
C GLN A 254 2.24 26.30 -9.57
N THR A 255 2.41 25.30 -10.44
CA THR A 255 3.30 25.42 -11.62
C THR A 255 2.88 26.55 -12.55
N GLN A 256 1.56 26.78 -12.73
CA GLN A 256 1.09 27.89 -13.55
C GLN A 256 1.39 29.26 -12.92
N ILE A 257 1.19 29.39 -11.61
CA ILE A 257 1.49 30.61 -10.86
C ILE A 257 3.00 30.88 -10.88
N ASP A 258 3.81 29.87 -10.59
CA ASP A 258 5.28 29.97 -10.61
C ASP A 258 5.78 30.34 -12.02
N GLY A 259 5.12 29.86 -13.07
CA GLY A 259 5.41 30.19 -14.45
C GLY A 259 5.04 31.62 -14.87
N LYS A 260 4.15 32.33 -14.15
CA LYS A 260 3.71 33.68 -14.56
C LYS A 260 4.86 34.69 -14.57
N GLN A 261 5.79 34.60 -13.64
CA GLN A 261 6.95 35.48 -13.58
C GLN A 261 7.87 35.26 -14.78
N ALA A 262 8.12 34.00 -15.14
CA ALA A 262 8.94 33.62 -16.29
C ALA A 262 8.35 34.04 -17.64
N LEU A 263 7.03 34.21 -17.74
CA LEU A 263 6.37 34.70 -18.96
C LEU A 263 6.59 36.20 -19.21
N ASN A 264 7.08 36.94 -18.21
CA ASN A 264 7.41 38.35 -18.35
C ASN A 264 8.92 38.55 -18.10
N ASP A 265 9.67 38.68 -19.19
CA ASP A 265 11.12 38.86 -19.15
C ASP A 265 11.55 40.05 -18.29
N ASN A 266 10.79 41.15 -18.32
CA ASN A 266 11.08 42.33 -17.52
C ASN A 266 10.87 42.08 -16.02
N LEU A 267 9.81 41.36 -15.63
CA LEU A 267 9.57 41.00 -14.24
C LEU A 267 10.63 40.02 -13.73
N THR A 268 10.99 39.02 -14.55
CA THR A 268 12.08 38.09 -14.25
C THR A 268 13.40 38.85 -14.04
N ARG A 269 13.72 39.79 -14.92
CA ARG A 269 14.92 40.63 -14.78
C ARG A 269 14.92 41.44 -13.50
N VAL A 270 13.86 42.21 -13.23
CA VAL A 270 13.77 43.06 -12.03
C VAL A 270 13.90 42.24 -10.75
N SER A 271 13.25 41.08 -10.69
CA SER A 271 13.34 40.18 -9.53
C SER A 271 14.73 39.56 -9.32
N ALA A 272 15.54 39.47 -10.37
CA ALA A 272 16.89 38.91 -10.32
C ALA A 272 17.98 39.97 -10.15
N MET A 273 17.63 41.26 -10.13
CA MET A 273 18.58 42.35 -9.91
C MET A 273 19.06 42.37 -8.47
N ASN A 274 20.35 42.69 -8.27
CA ASN A 274 20.91 42.92 -6.95
C ASN A 274 20.53 44.34 -6.47
N PRO A 275 19.78 44.50 -5.37
CA PRO A 275 19.42 45.81 -4.84
C PRO A 275 20.56 46.36 -3.99
N THR A 276 21.56 46.94 -4.64
CA THR A 276 22.64 47.68 -3.98
C THR A 276 22.21 49.09 -3.60
N ASP A 277 22.80 49.64 -2.54
CA ASP A 277 22.56 51.04 -2.16
C ASP A 277 22.98 52.00 -3.29
N GLY A 278 22.23 53.09 -3.46
CA GLY A 278 22.48 54.09 -4.51
C GLY A 278 22.17 53.66 -5.96
N SER A 279 21.66 52.44 -6.15
CA SER A 279 21.23 51.92 -7.45
C SER A 279 19.77 52.29 -7.77
N ILE A 280 19.50 52.67 -9.02
CA ILE A 280 18.15 52.92 -9.54
C ILE A 280 17.84 51.95 -10.69
N ILE A 281 16.58 51.54 -10.79
CA ILE A 281 16.09 50.74 -11.91
C ILE A 281 15.56 51.69 -12.97
N VAL A 282 16.14 51.65 -14.17
CA VAL A 282 15.74 52.45 -15.33
C VAL A 282 15.53 51.55 -16.55
N GLY A 283 14.79 52.04 -17.55
CA GLY A 283 14.67 51.35 -18.84
C GLY A 283 15.74 51.83 -19.81
N ASP A 284 16.48 50.91 -20.43
CA ASP A 284 17.51 51.24 -21.44
C ASP A 284 16.95 51.34 -22.88
N GLY A 285 15.62 51.33 -23.00
CA GLY A 285 14.90 51.28 -24.28
C GLY A 285 14.60 49.86 -24.78
N ILE A 286 15.18 48.82 -24.16
CA ILE A 286 14.95 47.41 -24.50
C ILE A 286 14.49 46.62 -23.26
N LYS A 287 15.09 46.88 -22.09
CA LYS A 287 14.87 46.14 -20.84
C LYS A 287 15.10 47.04 -19.62
N PHE A 288 14.66 46.59 -18.45
CA PHE A 288 15.08 47.23 -17.19
C PHE A 288 16.54 46.89 -16.88
N VAL A 289 17.31 47.88 -16.44
CA VAL A 289 18.70 47.79 -15.99
C VAL A 289 18.88 48.55 -14.69
N THR A 290 19.86 48.12 -13.90
CA THR A 290 20.30 48.85 -12.71
C THR A 290 21.41 49.81 -13.11
N GLU A 291 21.28 51.07 -12.73
CA GLU A 291 22.31 52.09 -12.93
C GLU A 291 22.67 52.76 -11.60
N GLU A 292 23.91 53.22 -11.48
CA GLU A 292 24.43 53.91 -10.31
C GLU A 292 25.31 55.11 -10.71
N GLY A 293 25.65 55.95 -9.74
CA GLY A 293 26.62 57.02 -9.92
C GLY A 293 26.30 57.97 -11.08
N ALA A 294 27.27 58.17 -11.97
CA ALA A 294 27.13 59.12 -13.10
C ALA A 294 26.12 58.67 -14.16
N THR A 295 26.00 57.36 -14.38
CA THR A 295 25.06 56.80 -15.37
C THR A 295 23.62 57.08 -14.95
N ALA A 296 23.28 56.78 -13.68
CA ALA A 296 21.95 57.05 -13.13
C ALA A 296 21.55 58.54 -13.24
N ARG A 297 22.48 59.45 -12.92
CA ARG A 297 22.22 60.90 -13.04
C ARG A 297 21.97 61.33 -14.48
N THR A 298 22.70 60.73 -15.43
CA THR A 298 22.51 61.00 -16.86
C THR A 298 21.13 60.52 -17.32
N SER A 299 20.73 59.32 -16.93
CA SER A 299 19.42 58.74 -17.29
C SER A 299 18.24 59.50 -16.68
N LEU A 300 18.43 60.09 -15.49
CA LEU A 300 17.45 61.00 -14.87
C LEU A 300 17.48 62.43 -15.45
N GLY A 301 18.39 62.73 -16.39
CA GLY A 301 18.54 64.06 -16.98
C GLY A 301 19.08 65.11 -16.01
N LEU A 302 19.80 64.71 -14.97
CA LEU A 302 20.34 65.63 -13.99
C LEU A 302 21.59 66.34 -14.54
N GLY A 303 21.61 67.67 -14.40
CA GLY A 303 22.74 68.50 -14.85
C GLY A 303 23.95 68.43 -13.92
N THR A 304 25.02 69.14 -14.29
CA THR A 304 26.30 69.19 -13.56
C THR A 304 26.17 69.65 -12.11
N LEU A 305 25.10 70.38 -11.77
CA LEU A 305 24.80 70.79 -10.40
C LEU A 305 24.62 69.59 -9.45
N SER A 306 24.12 68.46 -9.95
CA SER A 306 23.90 67.23 -9.17
C SER A 306 25.17 66.56 -8.65
N THR A 307 26.36 67.03 -9.06
CA THR A 307 27.66 66.53 -8.60
C THR A 307 28.50 67.55 -7.85
N GLN A 308 28.06 68.81 -7.77
CA GLN A 308 28.82 69.85 -7.09
C GLN A 308 28.70 69.71 -5.57
N ASP A 309 29.74 70.10 -4.84
CA ASP A 309 29.69 70.18 -3.38
C ASP A 309 28.66 71.24 -2.97
N ALA A 310 27.82 70.92 -1.99
CA ALA A 310 26.75 71.80 -1.54
C ALA A 310 27.28 73.16 -1.02
N ASN A 311 28.52 73.20 -0.52
CA ASN A 311 29.20 74.41 -0.03
C ASN A 311 30.15 75.04 -1.05
N ALA A 312 30.35 74.42 -2.21
CA ALA A 312 31.23 74.92 -3.26
C ALA A 312 30.60 74.76 -4.64
N VAL A 313 29.51 75.49 -4.86
CA VAL A 313 28.81 75.54 -6.15
C VAL A 313 29.44 76.63 -7.03
N LEU A 314 30.00 76.22 -8.15
CA LEU A 314 30.46 77.08 -9.23
C LEU A 314 29.31 77.37 -10.21
N ILE A 315 28.96 78.65 -10.34
CA ILE A 315 28.01 79.15 -11.34
C ILE A 315 28.79 79.97 -12.37
N ASN A 316 28.91 79.46 -13.59
CA ASN A 316 29.59 80.15 -14.69
C ASN A 316 28.55 80.54 -15.77
N GLY A 317 28.11 81.80 -15.72
CA GLY A 317 27.08 82.34 -16.62
C GLY A 317 25.63 82.22 -16.09
N GLY A 318 24.67 82.71 -16.88
CA GLY A 318 23.25 82.78 -16.51
C GLY A 318 22.86 84.05 -15.74
N SER A 319 21.63 84.08 -15.24
CA SER A 319 21.12 85.15 -14.36
C SER A 319 20.70 84.53 -13.03
N ILE A 320 21.25 85.04 -11.92
CA ILE A 320 20.78 84.70 -10.59
C ILE A 320 19.70 85.74 -10.23
N THR A 321 18.47 85.28 -9.97
CA THR A 321 17.33 86.14 -9.61
C THR A 321 16.77 85.73 -8.25
N GLY A 322 16.03 86.62 -7.58
CA GLY A 322 15.38 86.30 -6.31
C GLY A 322 16.30 86.20 -5.09
N ILE A 323 17.56 86.62 -5.21
CA ILE A 323 18.46 86.80 -4.06
C ILE A 323 18.39 88.25 -3.57
N ALA A 324 18.53 88.45 -2.25
CA ALA A 324 18.82 89.76 -1.72
C ALA A 324 20.23 90.17 -2.16
N ASP A 325 20.40 91.44 -2.54
CA ASP A 325 21.73 91.95 -2.89
C ASP A 325 22.69 91.77 -1.71
N ILE A 326 23.86 91.18 -1.98
CA ILE A 326 24.90 91.01 -0.97
C ILE A 326 25.35 92.41 -0.54
N SER A 327 25.31 92.69 0.76
CA SER A 327 25.66 94.00 1.29
C SER A 327 27.11 94.36 0.96
N ILE A 328 27.43 95.65 0.94
CA ILE A 328 28.81 96.12 0.73
C ILE A 328 29.73 95.60 1.85
N PHE A 329 29.21 95.47 3.07
CA PHE A 329 29.99 95.01 4.22
C PHE A 329 30.40 93.53 4.11
N ASP A 330 29.58 92.74 3.41
CA ASP A 330 29.83 91.31 3.18
C ASP A 330 30.61 91.05 1.87
N GLY A 331 31.21 92.10 1.29
CA GLY A 331 32.00 92.01 0.07
C GLY A 331 31.17 92.02 -1.22
N GLY A 332 29.88 92.34 -1.15
CA GLY A 332 29.00 92.54 -2.31
C GLY A 332 29.00 93.98 -2.84
N THR A 333 28.03 94.27 -3.71
CA THR A 333 27.82 95.62 -4.27
C THR A 333 26.59 96.31 -3.67
N GLY A 334 25.76 95.59 -2.91
CA GLY A 334 24.48 96.06 -2.39
C GLY A 334 23.48 96.47 -3.47
N ALA A 335 23.61 95.97 -4.71
CA ALA A 335 22.78 96.39 -5.83
C ALA A 335 22.62 95.33 -6.93
N SER A 336 21.38 95.18 -7.43
CA SER A 336 21.06 94.30 -8.56
C SER A 336 21.31 94.91 -9.95
N THR A 337 21.74 96.18 -10.04
CA THR A 337 22.02 96.84 -11.33
C THR A 337 23.43 97.40 -11.37
N ALA A 338 24.07 97.36 -12.55
CA ALA A 338 25.43 97.86 -12.72
C ALA A 338 25.57 99.34 -12.33
N LYS A 339 24.58 100.18 -12.66
CA LYS A 339 24.58 101.61 -12.30
C LYS A 339 24.58 101.79 -10.78
N GLN A 340 23.67 101.13 -10.08
CA GLN A 340 23.58 101.27 -8.62
C GLN A 340 24.79 100.62 -7.92
N ALA A 341 25.33 99.51 -8.46
CA ALA A 341 26.55 98.91 -7.95
C ALA A 341 27.75 99.86 -8.05
N ARG A 342 27.91 100.59 -9.16
CA ARG A 342 28.98 101.58 -9.32
C ARG A 342 28.83 102.78 -8.39
N LEU A 343 27.60 103.24 -8.15
CA LEU A 343 27.31 104.28 -7.15
C LEU A 343 27.65 103.81 -5.73
N ASN A 344 27.19 102.61 -5.36
CA ASN A 344 27.41 102.02 -4.04
C ASN A 344 28.90 101.80 -3.73
N LEU A 345 29.68 101.37 -4.75
CA LEU A 345 31.12 101.18 -4.64
C LEU A 345 31.94 102.47 -4.87
N ASN A 346 31.26 103.59 -5.17
CA ASN A 346 31.89 104.89 -5.44
C ASN A 346 32.94 104.85 -6.57
N VAL A 347 32.74 103.97 -7.56
CA VAL A 347 33.65 103.80 -8.72
C VAL A 347 33.23 104.62 -9.93
N ASP A 348 31.96 105.04 -10.01
CA ASP A 348 31.56 106.20 -10.80
C ASP A 348 31.45 107.37 -9.83
N SER A 349 32.54 108.13 -9.68
CA SER A 349 32.39 109.52 -9.26
C SER A 349 31.49 110.20 -10.30
N ALA A 350 30.41 110.83 -9.84
CA ALA A 350 29.42 111.49 -10.68
C ALA A 350 30.04 112.27 -11.87
N GLY A 351 29.79 111.78 -13.09
CA GLY A 351 30.00 112.50 -14.34
C GLY A 351 31.19 112.04 -15.17
N ASP A 352 30.91 111.13 -16.11
CA ASP A 352 31.34 111.19 -17.52
C ASP A 352 30.33 110.36 -18.36
#